data_AF-A0AAW3KC18-F1
#
_entry.id   AF-A0AAW3KC18-F1
#
_cell.length_a   1.000
_cell.length_b   1.000
_cell.length_c   1.000
_cell.angle_alpha   90.00
_cell.angle_beta   90.00
_cell.angle_gamma   90.00
#
_symmetry.space_group_name_H-M   'P 1'
#
loop_
_entity.id
_entity.type
_entity.pdbx_description
1 polymer ?
#
loop_
_entity_poly.entity_id
_entity_poly.type
_entity_poly.pdbx_seq_one_letter_code
_entity_poly.pdbx_strand_id
1 'polypeptide(L)'
;MNGKSEAVVGFLANLLPLYDGERYEGLWCARSLTDGTRILPIDESNSDDEQGWVRVQWQGDPSREQETRGDMIATVALERYVRLHGAGYDEEAIAGELWYMARHFHFKTGCYIYLPKLPEPPTGWQKAGRKAIEMGQGLLVNIFSRVTGLG
;
A
#
# COMPACT_ATOMS: atom_id res chain seq x y z
N MET A 1 -2.81 14.82 -12.79
CA MET A 1 -2.64 14.19 -11.48
C MET A 1 -3.81 13.25 -11.34
N ASN A 2 -3.54 11.97 -11.08
CA ASN A 2 -4.59 10.99 -10.79
C ASN A 2 -5.18 11.28 -9.40
N GLY A 3 -6.49 11.08 -9.21
CA GLY A 3 -7.18 11.37 -7.94
C GLY A 3 -6.68 10.49 -6.78
N LYS A 4 -7.03 10.84 -5.53
CA LYS A 4 -6.55 10.07 -4.35
C LYS A 4 -6.89 8.58 -4.45
N SER A 5 -8.09 8.23 -4.93
CA SER A 5 -8.51 6.84 -5.18
C SER A 5 -7.53 6.07 -6.07
N GLU A 6 -7.19 6.62 -7.24
CA GLU A 6 -6.26 6.02 -8.20
C GLU A 6 -4.85 5.92 -7.62
N ALA A 7 -4.41 6.90 -6.84
CA ALA A 7 -3.12 6.87 -6.17
C ALA A 7 -3.05 5.74 -5.13
N VAL A 8 -4.11 5.52 -4.34
CA VAL A 8 -4.19 4.40 -3.38
C VAL A 8 -4.13 3.06 -4.10
N VAL A 9 -4.93 2.88 -5.15
CA VAL A 9 -4.94 1.64 -5.94
C VAL A 9 -3.58 1.39 -6.59
N GLY A 10 -2.97 2.43 -7.17
CA GLY A 10 -1.65 2.36 -7.74
C GLY A 10 -0.58 1.96 -6.72
N PHE A 11 -0.66 2.47 -5.50
CA PHE A 11 0.24 2.07 -4.42
C PHE A 11 0.07 0.59 -4.07
N LEU A 12 -1.16 0.13 -3.88
CA LEU A 12 -1.48 -1.26 -3.53
C LEU A 12 -1.03 -2.23 -4.62
N ALA A 13 -1.24 -1.90 -5.90
CA ALA A 13 -0.84 -2.71 -7.05
C ALA A 13 0.67 -2.99 -7.12
N ASN A 14 1.50 -2.26 -6.36
CA ASN A 14 2.95 -2.44 -6.29
C ASN A 14 3.42 -3.24 -5.07
N LEU A 15 2.51 -3.77 -4.23
CA LEU A 15 2.86 -4.53 -3.02
C LEU A 15 3.06 -6.04 -3.29
N LEU A 16 3.93 -6.40 -4.22
CA LEU A 16 4.28 -7.81 -4.46
C LEU A 16 5.01 -8.42 -3.24
N PRO A 17 4.72 -9.67 -2.85
CA PRO A 17 3.84 -10.64 -3.53
C PRO A 17 2.42 -10.68 -2.96
N LEU A 18 1.95 -9.64 -2.26
CA LEU A 18 0.57 -9.61 -1.74
C LEU A 18 -0.44 -9.15 -2.78
N TYR A 19 -0.06 -8.16 -3.58
CA TYR A 19 -0.88 -7.58 -4.63
C TYR A 19 -0.09 -7.46 -5.92
N ASP A 20 -0.79 -7.59 -7.03
CA ASP A 20 -0.27 -7.34 -8.37
C ASP A 20 -1.21 -6.43 -9.13
N GLY A 21 -0.66 -5.60 -9.99
CA GLY A 21 -1.43 -4.69 -10.83
C GLY A 21 -1.99 -5.40 -12.06
N GLU A 22 -3.27 -5.20 -12.36
CA GLU A 22 -3.88 -5.72 -13.59
C GLU A 22 -4.87 -4.73 -14.21
N ARG A 23 -5.20 -4.98 -15.49
CA ARG A 23 -6.31 -4.29 -16.17
C ARG A 23 -7.59 -5.12 -16.05
N TYR A 24 -8.65 -4.50 -15.56
CA TYR A 24 -9.98 -5.10 -15.45
C TYR A 24 -11.03 -4.10 -15.96
N GLU A 25 -11.82 -4.48 -16.96
CA GLU A 25 -12.86 -3.63 -17.56
C GLU A 25 -12.38 -2.21 -17.95
N GLY A 26 -11.15 -2.12 -18.45
CA GLY A 26 -10.52 -0.84 -18.84
C GLY A 26 -9.89 -0.06 -17.69
N LEU A 27 -10.16 -0.39 -16.44
CA LEU A 27 -9.56 0.22 -15.25
C LEU A 27 -8.26 -0.48 -14.86
N TRP A 28 -7.33 0.26 -14.27
CA TRP A 28 -6.17 -0.31 -13.58
C TRP A 28 -6.56 -0.61 -12.13
N CYS A 29 -6.34 -1.84 -11.67
CA CYS A 29 -6.70 -2.26 -10.31
C CYS A 29 -5.55 -3.01 -9.63
N ALA A 30 -5.63 -3.08 -8.31
CA ALA A 30 -4.78 -3.97 -7.51
C ALA A 30 -5.53 -5.28 -7.26
N ARG A 31 -4.96 -6.40 -7.67
CA ARG A 31 -5.49 -7.74 -7.39
C ARG A 31 -4.69 -8.39 -6.28
N SER A 32 -5.36 -8.78 -5.21
CA SER A 32 -4.80 -9.62 -4.15
C SER A 32 -4.37 -10.98 -4.72
N LEU A 33 -3.13 -11.37 -4.47
CA LEU A 33 -2.60 -12.69 -4.83
C LEU A 33 -3.00 -13.78 -3.83
N THR A 34 -3.61 -13.40 -2.70
CA THR A 34 -4.04 -14.38 -1.68
C THR A 34 -5.39 -14.99 -2.02
N ASP A 35 -6.32 -14.17 -2.51
CA ASP A 35 -7.73 -14.52 -2.64
C ASP A 35 -8.39 -13.91 -3.88
N GLY A 36 -7.61 -13.34 -4.81
CA GLY A 36 -8.13 -12.77 -6.06
C GLY A 36 -9.00 -11.52 -5.92
N THR A 37 -9.18 -10.97 -4.72
CA THR A 37 -9.95 -9.74 -4.48
C THR A 37 -9.37 -8.57 -5.28
N ARG A 38 -10.21 -7.80 -5.96
CA ARG A 38 -9.81 -6.62 -6.74
C ARG A 38 -10.16 -5.34 -5.99
N ILE A 39 -9.23 -4.40 -6.02
CA ILE A 39 -9.39 -3.06 -5.47
C ILE A 39 -9.32 -2.09 -6.65
N LEU A 40 -10.45 -1.49 -6.97
CA LEU A 40 -10.63 -0.61 -8.12
C LEU A 40 -10.73 0.84 -7.66
N PRO A 41 -10.26 1.79 -8.48
CA PRO A 41 -10.44 3.20 -8.20
C PRO A 41 -11.91 3.57 -8.42
N ILE A 42 -12.34 4.63 -7.74
CA ILE A 42 -13.62 5.30 -7.99
C ILE A 42 -13.35 6.76 -8.36
N ASP A 43 -14.27 7.35 -9.11
CA ASP A 43 -14.19 8.75 -9.49
C ASP A 43 -14.67 9.64 -8.34
N GLU A 44 -13.73 10.27 -7.64
CA GLU A 44 -13.99 11.24 -6.57
C GLU A 44 -14.01 12.69 -7.07
N SER A 45 -13.95 12.96 -8.38
CA SER A 45 -13.79 14.31 -8.94
C SER A 45 -14.92 15.29 -8.60
N ASN A 46 -16.09 14.77 -8.23
CA ASN A 46 -17.25 15.55 -7.79
C ASN A 46 -17.37 15.65 -6.25
N SER A 47 -16.42 15.11 -5.49
CA SER A 47 -16.41 15.20 -4.03
C SER A 47 -15.81 16.53 -3.57
N ASP A 48 -16.41 17.14 -2.55
CA ASP A 48 -15.87 18.36 -1.91
C ASP A 48 -14.50 18.11 -1.23
N ASP A 49 -14.26 16.86 -0.80
CA ASP A 49 -12.97 16.39 -0.30
C ASP A 49 -12.73 14.95 -0.79
N GLU A 50 -11.74 14.76 -1.64
CA GLU A 50 -11.29 13.42 -2.01
C GLU A 50 -10.73 12.74 -0.76
N GLN A 51 -11.23 11.56 -0.42
CA GLN A 51 -10.80 10.82 0.77
C GLN A 51 -10.02 9.55 0.44
N GLY A 52 -9.86 9.23 -0.86
CA GLY A 52 -9.20 8.01 -1.30
C GLY A 52 -10.11 6.80 -1.12
N TRP A 53 -11.40 6.95 -1.41
CA TRP A 53 -12.33 5.83 -1.44
C TRP A 53 -11.97 4.87 -2.57
N VAL A 54 -12.24 3.59 -2.38
CA VAL A 54 -12.00 2.55 -3.37
C VAL A 54 -13.16 1.57 -3.38
N ARG A 55 -13.33 0.88 -4.51
CA ARG A 55 -14.30 -0.20 -4.63
C ARG A 55 -13.60 -1.54 -4.51
N VAL A 56 -14.05 -2.38 -3.59
CA VAL A 56 -13.55 -3.73 -3.37
C VAL A 56 -14.51 -4.72 -3.99
N GLN A 57 -14.01 -5.55 -4.92
CA GLN A 57 -14.74 -6.65 -5.54
C GLN A 57 -14.14 -7.98 -5.10
N TRP A 58 -14.95 -8.79 -4.41
CA TRP A 58 -14.49 -10.05 -3.84
C TRP A 58 -14.44 -11.15 -4.90
N GLN A 59 -13.42 -12.01 -4.86
CA GLN A 59 -13.32 -13.12 -5.82
C GLN A 59 -14.49 -14.09 -5.68
N GLY A 60 -14.96 -14.60 -6.82
CA GLY A 60 -15.97 -15.65 -6.90
C GLY A 60 -17.41 -15.14 -7.05
N ASP A 61 -17.66 -13.86 -6.76
CA ASP A 61 -18.96 -13.22 -6.99
C ASP A 61 -18.76 -11.76 -7.44
N PRO A 62 -18.82 -11.48 -8.76
CA PRO A 62 -18.67 -10.13 -9.29
C PRO A 62 -19.74 -9.15 -8.81
N SER A 63 -20.89 -9.63 -8.32
CA SER A 63 -21.93 -8.78 -7.75
C SER A 63 -21.66 -8.37 -6.30
N ARG A 64 -20.69 -9.04 -5.65
CA ARG A 64 -20.31 -8.76 -4.28
C ARG A 64 -19.22 -7.69 -4.27
N GLU A 65 -19.65 -6.44 -4.17
CA GLU A 65 -18.77 -5.29 -4.08
C GLU A 65 -19.12 -4.34 -2.92
N GLN A 66 -18.14 -3.56 -2.48
CA GLN A 66 -18.31 -2.54 -1.45
C GLN A 66 -17.36 -1.37 -1.69
N GLU A 67 -17.87 -0.14 -1.55
CA GLU A 67 -17.03 1.05 -1.45
C GLU A 67 -16.57 1.26 -0.01
N THR A 68 -15.28 1.52 0.17
CA THR A 68 -14.68 1.76 1.48
C THR A 68 -13.49 2.71 1.39
N ARG A 69 -13.02 3.14 2.55
CA ARG A 69 -11.81 3.93 2.76
C ARG A 69 -10.57 3.13 2.33
N GLY A 70 -9.87 3.60 1.30
CA GLY A 70 -8.71 2.91 0.74
C GLY A 70 -7.50 2.85 1.69
N ASP A 71 -7.37 3.81 2.59
CA ASP A 71 -6.35 3.81 3.63
C ASP A 71 -6.54 2.72 4.70
N MET A 72 -7.79 2.33 4.97
CA MET A 72 -8.08 1.19 5.84
C MET A 72 -7.63 -0.13 5.22
N ILE A 73 -7.83 -0.30 3.91
CA ILE A 73 -7.32 -1.45 3.16
C ILE A 73 -5.78 -1.43 3.13
N ALA A 74 -5.20 -0.26 2.85
CA ALA A 74 -3.75 -0.09 2.83
C ALA A 74 -3.10 -0.35 4.19
N THR A 75 -3.79 -0.05 5.29
CA THR A 75 -3.32 -0.36 6.64
C THR A 75 -3.04 -1.85 6.82
N VAL A 76 -4.01 -2.70 6.46
CA VAL A 76 -3.85 -4.16 6.57
C VAL A 76 -2.83 -4.69 5.55
N ALA A 77 -2.84 -4.13 4.33
CA ALA A 77 -1.93 -4.54 3.28
C ALA A 77 -0.46 -4.26 3.65
N LEU A 78 -0.18 -3.06 4.17
CA LEU A 78 1.17 -2.67 4.59
C LEU A 78 1.68 -3.47 5.77
N GLU A 79 0.81 -3.74 6.76
CA GLU A 79 1.15 -4.59 7.90
C GLU A 79 1.65 -5.96 7.44
N ARG A 80 0.85 -6.63 6.60
CA ARG A 80 1.19 -7.93 6.04
C ARG A 80 2.44 -7.86 5.15
N TYR A 81 2.56 -6.80 4.35
CA TYR A 81 3.66 -6.62 3.40
C TYR A 81 4.99 -6.51 4.14
N VAL A 82 5.05 -5.64 5.16
CA VAL A 82 6.27 -5.44 5.95
C VAL A 82 6.60 -6.69 6.75
N ARG A 83 5.62 -7.36 7.37
CA ARG A 83 5.89 -8.61 8.10
C ARG A 83 6.39 -9.73 7.20
N LEU A 84 5.83 -9.86 6.00
CA LEU A 84 6.27 -10.88 5.05
C LEU A 84 7.74 -10.69 4.65
N HIS A 85 8.13 -9.44 4.35
CA HIS A 85 9.51 -9.14 3.96
C HIS A 85 10.48 -9.00 5.14
N GLY A 86 9.95 -8.72 6.34
CA GLY A 86 10.70 -8.66 7.58
C GLY A 86 10.86 -10.01 8.27
N ALA A 87 10.58 -11.13 7.61
CA ALA A 87 10.78 -12.46 8.19
C ALA A 87 12.24 -12.63 8.68
N GLY A 88 12.42 -12.90 9.97
CA GLY A 88 13.73 -13.02 10.62
C GLY A 88 14.28 -11.71 11.22
N TYR A 89 13.60 -10.58 11.04
CA TYR A 89 13.90 -9.33 11.75
C TYR A 89 13.16 -9.25 13.10
N ASP A 90 13.66 -8.40 13.98
CA ASP A 90 13.03 -8.08 15.27
C ASP A 90 11.85 -7.10 15.10
N GLU A 91 10.97 -7.02 16.11
CA GLU A 91 9.77 -6.17 16.06
C GLU A 91 10.10 -4.67 15.99
N GLU A 92 11.28 -4.25 16.46
CA GLU A 92 11.73 -2.85 16.35
C GLU A 92 12.01 -2.49 14.89
N ALA A 93 12.69 -3.37 14.14
CA ALA A 93 12.91 -3.20 12.71
C ALA A 93 11.60 -3.23 11.90
N ILE A 94 10.67 -4.15 12.23
CA ILE A 94 9.34 -4.21 11.62
C ILE A 94 8.56 -2.90 11.87
N ALA A 95 8.58 -2.40 13.10
CA ALA A 95 7.92 -1.14 13.47
C ALA A 95 8.51 0.06 12.71
N GLY A 96 9.83 0.14 12.58
CA GLY A 96 10.51 1.19 11.83
C GLY A 96 10.11 1.20 10.36
N GLU A 97 10.05 0.03 9.72
CA GLU A 97 9.64 -0.09 8.32
C GLU A 97 8.16 0.20 8.12
N LEU A 98 7.28 -0.22 9.03
CA LEU A 98 5.86 0.15 8.97
C LEU A 98 5.68 1.67 9.00
N TRP A 99 6.44 2.37 9.84
CA TRP A 99 6.40 3.82 9.89
C TRP A 99 6.92 4.46 8.59
N TYR A 100 8.03 3.92 8.05
CA TYR A 100 8.56 4.37 6.76
C TYR A 100 7.55 4.18 5.63
N MET A 101 6.94 3.00 5.53
CA MET A 101 5.93 2.69 4.51
C MET A 101 4.67 3.53 4.68
N ALA A 102 4.23 3.81 5.92
CA ALA A 102 3.11 4.71 6.18
C ALA A 102 3.38 6.14 5.68
N ARG A 103 4.60 6.65 5.89
CA ARG A 103 5.02 7.94 5.33
C ARG A 103 5.12 7.93 3.81
N HIS A 104 5.63 6.86 3.23
CA HIS A 104 5.72 6.72 1.79
C HIS A 104 4.32 6.68 1.16
N PHE A 105 3.38 5.94 1.77
CA PHE A 105 1.97 5.94 1.37
C PHE A 105 1.40 7.36 1.43
N HIS A 106 1.54 8.05 2.56
CA HIS A 106 1.04 9.43 2.70
C HIS A 106 1.62 10.37 1.65
N PHE A 107 2.93 10.29 1.37
CA PHE A 107 3.57 11.08 0.33
C PHE A 107 2.99 10.78 -1.07
N LYS A 108 2.68 9.51 -1.37
CA LYS A 108 2.18 9.10 -2.70
C LYS A 108 0.69 9.34 -2.90
N THR A 109 -0.11 9.29 -1.85
CA THR A 109 -1.58 9.25 -1.95
C THR A 109 -2.27 10.43 -1.26
N GLY A 110 -1.58 11.12 -0.35
CA GLY A 110 -2.17 12.13 0.54
C GLY A 110 -3.05 11.55 1.66
N CYS A 111 -3.24 10.22 1.72
CA CYS A 111 -4.03 9.54 2.75
C CYS A 111 -3.15 9.12 3.94
N TYR A 112 -3.75 8.68 5.05
CA TYR A 112 -3.03 8.33 6.28
C TYR A 112 -3.31 6.90 6.71
N ILE A 113 -2.25 6.14 7.02
CA ILE A 113 -2.38 4.77 7.51
C ILE A 113 -2.77 4.77 8.99
N TYR A 114 -3.69 3.88 9.38
CA TYR A 114 -4.16 3.75 10.75
C TYR A 114 -3.23 2.87 11.59
N LEU A 115 -2.32 3.50 12.35
CA LEU A 115 -1.33 2.83 13.21
C LEU A 115 -1.41 3.32 14.66
N PRO A 116 -2.48 3.00 15.42
CA PRO A 116 -2.80 3.64 16.69
C PRO A 116 -1.81 3.36 17.84
N LYS A 117 -0.98 2.33 17.70
CA LYS A 117 0.00 1.90 18.72
C LYS A 117 1.44 1.97 18.24
N LEU A 118 1.68 2.41 17.01
CA LEU A 118 3.02 2.54 16.49
C LEU A 118 3.60 3.88 16.96
N PRO A 119 4.60 3.87 17.85
CA PRO A 119 5.24 5.11 18.25
C PRO A 119 5.95 5.73 17.06
N GLU A 120 5.98 7.07 17.01
CA GLU A 120 6.87 7.75 16.08
C GLU A 120 8.32 7.39 16.44
N PRO A 121 9.16 7.01 15.46
CA PRO A 121 10.56 6.72 15.72
C PRO A 121 11.26 7.99 16.24
N PRO A 122 12.06 7.90 17.33
CA PRO A 122 12.79 9.03 17.88
C PRO A 122 13.52 9.86 16.81
N THR A 123 13.43 11.19 16.95
CA THR A 123 14.08 12.19 16.10
C THR A 123 15.60 12.01 16.15
N GLY A 124 16.15 11.24 15.20
CA GLY A 124 17.56 10.82 15.18
C GLY A 124 17.83 9.39 14.69
N TRP A 125 16.80 8.67 14.22
CA TRP A 125 16.86 7.26 13.79
C TRP A 125 17.72 6.89 12.56
N GLN A 126 18.70 7.73 12.21
CA GLN A 126 19.80 7.35 11.32
C GLN A 126 20.61 6.13 11.82
N LYS A 127 20.47 5.70 13.09
CA LYS A 127 21.20 4.55 13.67
C LYS A 127 20.45 3.21 13.68
N ALA A 128 19.12 3.17 13.87
CA ALA A 128 18.31 1.97 13.57
C ALA A 128 18.16 1.76 12.05
N GLY A 129 18.37 2.84 11.30
CA GLY A 129 18.46 2.87 9.85
C GLY A 129 19.42 1.84 9.26
N ARG A 130 20.47 1.33 9.92
CA ARG A 130 21.35 0.38 9.21
C ARG A 130 20.65 -0.95 8.85
N LYS A 131 19.84 -1.51 9.76
CA LYS A 131 19.03 -2.72 9.50
C LYS A 131 17.75 -2.41 8.72
N ALA A 132 17.09 -1.30 9.02
CA ALA A 132 15.87 -0.89 8.31
C ALA A 132 16.17 -0.34 6.90
N ILE A 133 17.35 0.23 6.63
CA ILE A 133 17.81 0.59 5.28
C ILE A 133 18.22 -0.67 4.52
N GLU A 134 18.79 -1.70 5.16
CA GLU A 134 19.00 -3.00 4.52
C GLU A 134 17.68 -3.66 4.12
N MET A 135 16.68 -3.67 5.01
CA MET A 135 15.34 -4.20 4.72
C MET A 135 14.59 -3.32 3.68
N GLY A 136 14.63 -2.00 3.87
CA GLY A 136 13.99 -1.00 3.03
C GLY A 136 14.61 -0.87 1.63
N GLN A 137 15.93 -1.09 1.47
CA GLN A 137 16.55 -1.16 0.13
C GLN A 137 15.98 -2.33 -0.68
N GLY A 138 15.76 -3.50 -0.06
CA GLY A 138 15.12 -4.64 -0.73
C GLY A 138 13.66 -4.37 -1.11
N LEU A 139 12.91 -3.73 -0.22
CA LEU A 139 11.50 -3.38 -0.43
C LEU A 139 11.29 -2.29 -1.49
N LEU A 140 12.14 -1.27 -1.51
CA LEU A 140 12.07 -0.17 -2.46
C LEU A 140 12.49 -0.59 -3.87
N VAL A 141 13.44 -1.51 -4.02
CA VAL A 141 13.86 -2.01 -5.36
C VAL A 141 12.69 -2.68 -6.09
N ASN A 142 11.82 -3.40 -5.39
CA ASN A 142 10.62 -4.00 -6.00
C ASN A 142 9.58 -2.94 -6.42
N ILE A 143 9.41 -1.87 -5.65
CA ILE A 143 8.45 -0.80 -5.97
C ILE A 143 8.97 0.10 -7.10
N PHE A 144 10.28 0.40 -7.14
CA PHE A 144 10.86 1.30 -8.14
C PHE A 144 11.18 0.63 -9.49
N SER A 145 11.61 -0.63 -9.51
CA SER A 145 12.01 -1.31 -10.76
C SER A 145 10.87 -1.48 -11.77
N ARG A 146 9.62 -1.62 -11.31
CA ARG A 146 8.45 -1.73 -12.19
C ARG A 146 7.92 -0.39 -12.72
N VAL A 147 8.15 0.71 -12.01
CA VAL A 147 7.69 2.04 -12.45
C VAL A 147 8.52 2.57 -13.63
N THR A 148 9.74 2.07 -13.86
CA THR A 148 10.64 2.55 -14.92
C THR A 148 10.73 1.68 -16.17
N GLY A 149 9.96 0.60 -16.29
CA GLY A 149 9.94 -0.21 -17.53
C GLY A 149 11.32 -0.76 -17.94
N LEU A 150 12.16 -1.09 -16.97
CA LEU A 150 13.36 -1.91 -17.18
C LEU A 150 13.13 -3.27 -16.52
N GLY A 151 12.39 -4.11 -17.24
CA GLY A 151 12.18 -5.53 -16.99
C GLY A 151 11.80 -6.19 -18.30
#